data_AF-A0A2Z7DFR2-F1
#
_entry.id   AF-A0A2Z7DFR2-F1
#
_cell.length_a   1.000
_cell.length_b   1.000
_cell.length_c   1.000
_cell.angle_alpha   90.00
_cell.angle_beta   90.00
_cell.angle_gamma   90.00
#
_symmetry.space_group_name_H-M   'P 1'
#
loop_
_entity.id
_entity.type
_entity.pdbx_description
1 polymer ?
#
loop_
_entity_poly.entity_id
_entity_poly.type
_entity_poly.pdbx_seq_one_letter_code
_entity_poly.pdbx_strand_id
1 'polypeptide(L)'
;MFQEQGIKLNPSQVADELVAEFSDPDISNATPDQQQYDEKNIRRRVYDALNVLMAMDIISKDKKEIQWRGLPRTSLIDVEELKNERLGFRNRTGKKAAYLAELEEQYVGLQNLIQRNEQQYGLGNAPSGGVPLPFIMVQVEYMRNSPRFASSIDQVNCCDQPSLATPNTFLTTD
;
A
#
# COMPACT_ATOMS: atom_id res chain seq x y z
N MET A 1 26.05 23.46 16.86
CA MET A 1 27.37 23.54 17.54
C MET A 1 28.37 22.50 17.02
N PHE A 2 27.96 21.32 16.53
CA PHE A 2 28.86 20.28 15.99
C PHE A 2 29.15 20.35 14.46
N GLN A 3 28.87 21.48 13.81
CA GLN A 3 28.82 21.55 12.34
C GLN A 3 30.01 22.26 11.67
N GLU A 4 30.92 22.89 12.43
CA GLU A 4 31.96 23.74 11.83
C GLU A 4 33.42 23.34 12.11
N GLN A 5 33.67 22.20 12.76
CA GLN A 5 35.03 21.67 12.85
C GLN A 5 35.00 20.20 12.46
N GLY A 6 35.90 19.79 11.57
CA GLY A 6 36.16 18.38 11.31
C GLY A 6 36.79 17.77 12.55
N ILE A 7 35.96 17.44 13.55
CA ILE A 7 36.42 16.88 14.81
C ILE A 7 36.82 15.44 14.55
N LYS A 8 38.14 15.21 14.53
CA LYS A 8 38.76 13.89 14.48
C LYS A 8 38.79 13.34 15.90
N LEU A 9 37.91 12.42 16.23
CA LEU A 9 37.85 11.81 17.57
C LEU A 9 38.56 10.46 17.58
N ASN A 10 39.36 10.22 18.63
CA ASN A 10 39.95 8.91 18.91
C ASN A 10 39.03 8.10 19.83
N PRO A 11 38.60 6.86 19.46
CA PRO A 11 37.65 6.07 20.25
C PRO A 11 38.09 5.77 21.69
N SER A 12 39.40 5.52 21.90
CA SER A 12 39.93 5.30 23.26
C SER A 12 39.84 6.57 24.07
N GLN A 13 40.27 7.70 23.49
CA GLN A 13 40.25 8.98 24.17
C GLN A 13 38.83 9.41 24.57
N VAL A 14 37.84 9.21 23.69
CA VAL A 14 36.43 9.48 24.02
C VAL A 14 35.94 8.60 25.18
N ALA A 15 36.32 7.33 25.21
CA ALA A 15 35.95 6.45 26.31
C ALA A 15 36.69 6.82 27.62
N ASP A 16 37.97 7.14 27.54
CA ASP A 16 38.81 7.45 28.69
C ASP A 16 38.45 8.82 29.31
N GLU A 17 38.10 9.83 28.48
CA GLU A 17 37.57 11.13 28.94
C GLU A 17 36.22 10.98 29.65
N LEU A 18 35.30 10.18 29.09
CA LEU A 18 33.98 9.94 29.70
C LEU A 18 34.09 9.15 31.01
N VAL A 19 35.00 8.18 31.09
CA VAL A 19 35.23 7.44 32.35
C VAL A 19 35.82 8.36 33.43
N ALA A 20 36.71 9.29 33.06
CA ALA A 20 37.29 10.25 34.00
C ALA A 20 36.23 11.22 34.56
N GLU A 21 35.34 11.76 33.71
CA GLU A 21 34.27 12.67 34.14
C GLU A 21 33.25 11.99 35.06
N PHE A 22 32.97 10.70 34.86
CA PHE A 22 32.06 9.92 35.71
C PHE A 22 32.71 9.38 36.99
N SER A 23 34.04 9.40 37.10
CA SER A 23 34.78 8.91 38.27
C SER A 23 35.18 10.02 39.25
N ASP A 24 34.79 11.28 39.00
CA ASP A 24 35.12 12.39 39.89
C ASP A 24 34.47 12.20 41.28
N PRO A 25 35.27 12.30 42.37
CA PRO A 25 34.82 12.01 43.72
C PRO A 25 33.83 13.05 44.28
N ASP A 26 33.75 14.23 43.68
CA ASP A 26 32.76 15.27 44.05
C ASP A 26 31.32 14.89 43.63
N ILE A 27 31.16 13.92 42.71
CA ILE A 27 29.87 13.47 42.18
C ILE A 27 29.54 12.04 42.66
N SER A 28 30.55 11.21 42.95
CA SER A 28 30.37 9.80 43.29
C SER A 28 31.13 9.38 44.56
N ASN A 29 30.40 9.06 45.63
CA ASN A 29 30.92 8.35 46.82
C ASN A 29 31.10 6.84 46.53
N ALA A 30 31.60 6.51 45.34
CA ALA A 30 31.67 5.13 44.86
C ALA A 30 32.91 4.41 45.41
N THR A 31 32.73 3.16 45.82
CA THR A 31 33.86 2.32 46.22
C THR A 31 34.73 1.96 45.00
N PRO A 32 36.02 1.59 45.19
CA PRO A 32 36.93 1.28 44.08
C PRO A 32 36.39 0.20 43.12
N ASP A 33 35.63 -0.77 43.64
CA ASP A 33 35.01 -1.83 42.85
C ASP A 33 33.85 -1.33 41.95
N GLN A 34 33.13 -0.29 42.40
CA GLN A 34 32.05 0.33 41.62
C GLN A 34 32.62 1.15 40.46
N GLN A 35 33.69 1.91 40.71
CA GLN A 35 34.39 2.69 39.66
C GLN A 35 34.91 1.78 38.53
N GLN A 36 35.43 0.60 38.86
CA GLN A 36 35.88 -0.37 37.87
C GLN A 36 34.73 -1.01 37.07
N TYR A 37 33.57 -1.18 37.69
CA TYR A 37 32.37 -1.67 37.01
C TYR A 37 31.81 -0.62 36.06
N ASP A 38 31.74 0.62 36.52
CA ASP A 38 31.24 1.76 35.74
C ASP A 38 32.13 2.01 34.52
N GLU A 39 33.46 1.94 34.68
CA GLU A 39 34.41 1.99 33.56
C GLU A 39 34.10 0.93 32.48
N LYS A 40 33.91 -0.32 32.87
CA LYS A 40 33.60 -1.41 31.93
C LYS A 40 32.24 -1.23 31.25
N ASN A 41 31.26 -0.75 32.00
CA ASN A 41 29.92 -0.49 31.49
C ASN A 41 29.94 0.63 30.43
N ILE A 42 30.59 1.75 30.75
CA ILE A 42 30.72 2.91 29.86
C ILE A 42 31.43 2.51 28.57
N ARG A 43 32.58 1.82 28.66
CA ARG A 43 33.31 1.31 27.48
C ARG A 43 32.40 0.48 26.57
N ARG A 44 31.62 -0.45 27.14
CA ARG A 44 30.70 -1.31 26.37
C ARG A 44 29.62 -0.49 25.66
N ARG A 45 29.04 0.52 26.32
CA ARG A 45 27.98 1.37 25.77
C ARG A 45 28.47 2.30 24.67
N VAL A 46 29.69 2.85 24.82
CA VAL A 46 30.32 3.66 23.78
C VAL A 46 30.46 2.86 22.48
N TYR A 47 30.88 1.59 22.56
CA TYR A 47 30.96 0.75 21.36
C TYR A 47 29.59 0.46 20.73
N ASP A 48 28.54 0.24 21.52
CA ASP A 48 27.18 0.07 20.98
C ASP A 48 26.73 1.32 20.22
N ALA A 49 26.92 2.50 20.81
CA ALA A 49 26.56 3.77 20.18
C ALA A 49 27.35 4.00 18.89
N LEU A 50 28.67 3.79 18.92
CA LEU A 50 29.53 3.97 17.75
C LEU A 50 29.18 3.00 16.61
N ASN A 51 28.88 1.74 16.93
CA ASN A 51 28.51 0.74 15.92
C ASN A 51 27.19 1.08 15.23
N VAL A 52 26.19 1.53 16.00
CA VAL A 52 24.91 1.97 15.44
C VAL A 52 25.10 3.20 14.55
N LEU A 53 25.86 4.20 15.03
CA LEU A 53 26.11 5.41 14.25
C LEU A 53 26.89 5.13 12.95
N MET A 54 27.78 4.15 12.95
CA MET A 54 28.49 3.69 11.75
C MET A 54 27.56 2.94 10.79
N ALA A 55 26.68 2.07 11.31
CA ALA A 55 25.69 1.35 10.50
C ALA A 55 24.67 2.29 9.85
N MET A 56 24.37 3.42 10.48
CA MET A 56 23.51 4.48 9.94
C MET A 56 24.24 5.44 8.99
N ASP A 57 25.52 5.18 8.68
CA ASP A 57 26.42 6.02 7.86
C ASP A 57 26.53 7.48 8.35
N ILE A 58 26.26 7.70 9.64
CA ILE A 58 26.34 9.04 10.27
C ILE A 58 27.81 9.39 10.58
N ILE A 59 28.59 8.37 10.93
CA ILE A 59 30.03 8.48 11.21
C ILE A 59 30.80 7.42 10.42
N SER A 60 32.04 7.72 10.04
CA SER A 60 33.00 6.73 9.56
C SER A 60 34.14 6.53 10.54
N LYS A 61 34.69 5.33 10.55
CA LYS A 61 35.89 4.98 11.32
C LYS A 61 37.01 4.60 10.37
N ASP A 62 38.09 5.38 10.35
CA ASP A 62 39.36 5.01 9.73
C ASP A 62 40.39 4.72 10.81
N LYS A 63 40.72 3.43 11.00
CA LYS A 63 41.61 2.94 12.05
C LYS A 63 41.23 3.46 13.45
N LYS A 64 41.89 4.53 13.91
CA LYS A 64 41.67 5.18 15.22
C LYS A 64 40.97 6.53 15.10
N GLU A 65 40.61 6.97 13.91
CA GLU A 65 39.96 8.26 13.67
C GLU A 65 38.47 8.05 13.36
N ILE A 66 37.60 8.77 14.06
CA ILE A 66 36.18 8.86 13.74
C ILE A 66 35.95 10.19 13.01
N GLN A 67 35.30 10.12 11.86
CA GLN A 67 34.89 11.27 11.07
C GLN A 67 33.37 11.38 11.06
N TRP A 68 32.87 12.60 11.25
CA TRP A 68 31.46 12.90 11.12
C TRP A 68 31.08 13.01 9.64
N ARG A 69 30.19 12.14 9.17
CA ARG A 69 29.64 12.19 7.80
C ARG A 69 28.37 13.06 7.72
N GLY A 70 27.59 13.11 8.80
CA GLY A 70 26.33 13.84 8.87
C GLY A 70 25.12 12.92 8.97
N LEU A 71 23.96 13.46 9.35
CA LEU A 71 22.73 12.68 9.38
C LEU A 71 22.33 12.31 7.94
N PRO A 72 21.89 11.06 7.66
CA PRO A 72 21.29 10.72 6.39
C PRO A 72 20.11 11.66 6.18
N ARG A 73 20.30 12.70 5.36
CA ARG A 73 19.21 13.54 4.89
C ARG A 73 18.35 12.62 4.05
N THR A 74 17.04 12.67 4.25
CA THR A 74 16.09 12.21 3.24
C THR A 74 16.58 12.72 1.90
N SER A 75 17.14 11.83 1.09
CA SER A 75 17.81 12.25 -0.11
C SER A 75 16.71 12.85 -1.01
N LEU A 76 17.03 13.84 -1.84
CA LEU A 76 16.03 14.37 -2.78
C LEU A 76 15.46 13.24 -3.67
N ILE A 77 16.24 12.17 -3.85
CA ILE A 77 15.85 10.93 -4.53
C ILE A 77 14.77 10.21 -3.73
N ASP A 78 14.95 10.00 -2.42
CA ASP A 78 13.95 9.34 -1.55
C ASP A 78 12.62 10.10 -1.56
N VAL A 79 12.67 11.44 -1.53
CA VAL A 79 11.47 12.28 -1.56
C VAL A 79 10.73 12.14 -2.90
N GLU A 80 11.48 12.06 -4.01
CA GLU A 80 10.89 11.92 -5.34
C GLU A 80 10.33 10.52 -5.57
N GLU A 81 11.00 9.48 -5.08
CA GLU A 81 10.51 8.11 -5.09
C GLU A 81 9.20 7.98 -4.29
N LEU A 82 9.15 8.54 -3.07
CA LEU A 82 7.94 8.55 -2.25
C LEU A 82 6.78 9.31 -2.92
N LYS A 83 7.06 10.38 -3.65
CA LYS A 83 6.01 11.08 -4.45
C LYS A 83 5.50 10.22 -5.59
N ASN A 84 6.38 9.52 -6.29
CA ASN A 84 6.01 8.62 -7.38
C ASN A 84 5.16 7.45 -6.86
N GLU A 85 5.55 6.85 -5.73
CA GLU A 85 4.75 5.84 -5.07
C GLU A 85 3.37 6.37 -4.68
N ARG A 86 3.30 7.55 -4.04
CA ARG A 86 2.04 8.21 -3.67
C ARG A 86 1.14 8.42 -4.88
N LEU A 87 1.70 8.87 -5.99
CA LEU A 87 0.95 9.06 -7.24
C LEU A 87 0.47 7.72 -7.80
N GLY A 88 1.29 6.68 -7.75
CA GLY A 88 0.93 5.33 -8.15
C GLY A 88 -0.20 4.73 -7.30
N PHE A 89 -0.17 4.91 -5.97
CA PHE A 89 -1.27 4.52 -5.08
C PHE A 89 -2.55 5.31 -5.41
N ARG A 90 -2.46 6.62 -5.57
CA ARG A 90 -3.62 7.46 -5.88
C ARG A 90 -4.29 7.07 -7.20
N ASN A 91 -3.50 6.76 -8.24
CA ASN A 91 -4.03 6.32 -9.53
C ASN A 91 -4.72 4.96 -9.43
N ARG A 92 -4.14 4.01 -8.68
CA ARG A 92 -4.77 2.69 -8.44
C ARG A 92 -6.09 2.84 -7.70
N THR A 93 -6.13 3.67 -6.66
CA THR A 93 -7.36 3.96 -5.91
C THR A 93 -8.40 4.63 -6.80
N GLY A 94 -8.00 5.61 -7.61
CA GLY A 94 -8.90 6.28 -8.56
C GLY A 94 -9.51 5.33 -9.58
N LYS A 95 -8.72 4.43 -10.17
CA LYS A 95 -9.23 3.39 -11.09
C LYS A 95 -10.24 2.45 -10.42
N LYS A 96 -9.94 2.00 -9.19
CA LYS A 96 -10.86 1.14 -8.42
C LYS A 96 -12.17 1.86 -8.09
N ALA A 97 -12.11 3.14 -7.71
CA ALA A 97 -13.29 3.94 -7.42
C ALA A 97 -14.17 4.15 -8.67
N ALA A 98 -13.55 4.48 -9.82
CA ALA A 98 -14.28 4.64 -11.08
C ALA A 98 -14.95 3.33 -11.52
N TYR A 99 -14.24 2.20 -11.42
CA TYR A 99 -14.79 0.90 -11.75
C TYR A 99 -15.95 0.49 -10.84
N LEU A 100 -15.85 0.78 -9.53
CA LEU A 100 -16.96 0.53 -8.60
C LEU A 100 -18.19 1.38 -8.92
N ALA A 101 -18.01 2.65 -9.26
CA ALA A 101 -19.11 3.53 -9.67
C ALA A 101 -19.81 3.02 -10.94
N GLU A 102 -19.04 2.55 -11.93
CA GLU A 102 -19.59 1.93 -13.15
C GLU A 102 -20.39 0.66 -12.82
N LEU A 103 -19.88 -0.20 -11.94
CA LEU A 103 -20.59 -1.41 -11.51
C LEU A 103 -21.88 -1.10 -10.75
N GLU A 104 -21.87 -0.08 -9.88
CA GLU A 104 -23.06 0.38 -9.15
C GLU A 104 -24.12 0.90 -10.12
N GLU A 105 -23.73 1.71 -11.11
CA GLU A 105 -24.63 2.21 -12.15
C GLU A 105 -25.26 1.06 -12.95
N GLN A 106 -24.45 0.07 -13.36
CA GLN A 106 -24.95 -1.12 -14.05
C GLN A 106 -25.92 -1.93 -13.19
N TYR A 107 -25.62 -2.11 -11.90
CA TYR A 107 -26.47 -2.83 -10.96
C TYR A 107 -27.82 -2.13 -10.78
N VAL A 108 -27.81 -0.83 -10.52
CA VAL A 108 -29.03 -0.01 -10.39
C VAL A 108 -29.82 -0.02 -11.70
N GLY A 109 -29.14 0.12 -12.85
CA GLY A 109 -29.77 0.04 -14.16
C GLY A 109 -30.48 -1.29 -14.42
N LEU A 110 -29.84 -2.41 -14.04
CA LEU A 110 -30.42 -3.74 -14.17
C LEU A 110 -31.63 -3.94 -13.23
N GLN A 111 -31.52 -3.51 -11.97
CA GLN A 111 -32.64 -3.58 -11.02
C GLN A 111 -33.86 -2.78 -11.52
N ASN A 112 -33.63 -1.56 -12.03
CA ASN A 112 -34.69 -0.74 -12.60
C ASN A 112 -35.34 -1.40 -13.83
N LEU A 113 -34.55 -2.07 -14.68
CA LEU A 113 -35.07 -2.79 -15.84
C LEU A 113 -35.94 -3.98 -15.43
N ILE A 114 -35.49 -4.78 -14.46
CA ILE A 114 -36.24 -5.91 -13.92
C ILE A 114 -37.55 -5.44 -13.31
N GLN A 115 -37.51 -4.44 -12.42
CA GLN A 115 -38.70 -3.91 -11.76
C GLN A 115 -39.73 -3.38 -12.77
N ARG A 116 -39.28 -2.63 -13.79
CA ARG A 116 -40.15 -2.13 -14.85
C ARG A 116 -40.79 -3.28 -15.64
N ASN A 117 -40.00 -4.29 -16.00
CA ASN A 117 -40.49 -5.44 -16.75
C ASN A 117 -41.51 -6.23 -15.92
N GLU A 118 -41.24 -6.50 -14.63
CA GLU A 118 -42.17 -7.18 -13.72
C GLU A 118 -43.53 -6.48 -13.65
N GLN A 119 -43.55 -5.15 -13.54
CA GLN A 119 -44.79 -4.37 -13.54
C GLN A 119 -45.57 -4.50 -14.87
N GLN A 120 -44.86 -4.52 -16.00
CA GLN A 120 -45.47 -4.68 -17.33
C GLN A 120 -46.05 -6.08 -17.53
N TYR A 121 -45.38 -7.12 -17.04
CA TYR A 121 -45.88 -8.50 -17.06
C TYR A 121 -47.04 -8.72 -16.08
N GLY A 122 -47.02 -8.07 -14.91
CA GLY A 122 -48.10 -8.16 -13.91
C GLY A 122 -49.45 -7.56 -14.36
N LEU A 123 -49.42 -6.60 -15.31
CA LEU A 123 -50.61 -5.96 -15.87
C LEU A 123 -51.18 -6.68 -17.11
N GLY A 124 -50.64 -7.85 -17.49
CA GLY A 124 -51.10 -8.61 -18.64
C GLY A 124 -50.76 -7.99 -20.01
N ASN A 125 -50.06 -6.85 -20.05
CA ASN A 125 -49.58 -6.19 -21.26
C ASN A 125 -48.14 -6.64 -21.58
N ALA A 126 -47.93 -7.95 -21.72
CA ALA A 126 -46.63 -8.47 -22.13
C ALA A 126 -46.35 -8.06 -23.59
N PRO A 127 -45.33 -7.22 -23.88
CA PRO A 127 -44.98 -6.89 -25.25
C PRO A 127 -44.53 -8.17 -25.97
N SER A 128 -45.03 -8.40 -27.19
CA SER A 128 -44.75 -9.61 -27.98
C SER A 128 -43.32 -9.65 -28.57
N GLY A 129 -42.42 -8.81 -28.07
CA GLY A 129 -41.05 -8.66 -28.57
C GLY A 129 -40.12 -8.08 -27.51
N GLY A 130 -38.88 -8.58 -27.48
CA GLY A 130 -37.82 -8.15 -26.59
C GLY A 130 -36.50 -8.84 -26.94
N VAL A 131 -35.37 -8.25 -26.54
CA VAL A 131 -34.04 -8.83 -26.71
C VAL A 131 -33.48 -9.13 -25.31
N PRO A 132 -33.13 -10.40 -25.00
CA PRO A 132 -32.57 -10.75 -23.70
C PRO A 132 -31.12 -10.27 -23.57
N LEU A 133 -30.71 -9.94 -22.34
CA LEU A 133 -29.30 -9.65 -22.00
C LEU A 133 -28.49 -10.95 -21.88
N PRO A 134 -27.17 -10.93 -22.17
CA PRO A 134 -26.40 -9.82 -22.72
C PRO A 134 -26.46 -9.77 -24.26
N PHE A 135 -26.57 -8.57 -24.82
CA PHE A 135 -26.46 -8.33 -26.27
C PHE A 135 -25.60 -7.09 -26.53
N ILE A 136 -25.14 -6.93 -27.78
CA ILE A 136 -24.43 -5.73 -28.24
C ILE A 136 -25.25 -5.12 -29.37
N MET A 137 -25.45 -3.80 -29.34
CA MET A 137 -26.12 -3.07 -30.40
C MET A 137 -25.08 -2.41 -31.31
N VAL A 138 -25.16 -2.68 -32.62
CA VAL A 138 -24.34 -2.02 -33.64
C VAL A 138 -25.27 -1.22 -34.54
N GLN A 139 -25.17 0.11 -34.49
CA GLN A 139 -25.92 0.99 -35.38
C GLN A 139 -24.99 1.51 -36.47
N VAL A 140 -25.34 1.24 -37.73
CA VAL A 140 -24.64 1.74 -38.92
C VAL A 140 -25.54 2.69 -39.69
N GLU A 141 -24.97 3.79 -40.17
CA GLU A 141 -25.69 4.74 -41.02
C GLU A 141 -25.60 4.29 -42.48
N TYR A 142 -26.74 3.92 -43.06
CA TYR A 142 -26.80 3.57 -44.48
C TYR A 142 -27.04 4.83 -45.30
N MET A 143 -26.07 5.21 -46.14
CA MET A 143 -26.33 6.06 -47.29
C MET A 143 -27.37 5.35 -48.18
N ARG A 144 -28.49 6.02 -48.51
CA ARG A 144 -29.77 5.48 -49.02
C ARG A 144 -29.77 4.52 -50.25
N ASN A 145 -28.63 4.14 -50.82
CA ASN A 145 -28.56 3.39 -52.10
C ASN A 145 -27.94 1.97 -52.00
N SER A 146 -27.88 1.32 -50.83
CA SER A 146 -27.41 -0.07 -50.72
C SER A 146 -28.58 -1.07 -50.51
N PRO A 147 -28.53 -2.30 -51.07
CA PRO A 147 -29.62 -3.26 -50.96
C PRO A 147 -29.89 -3.61 -49.50
N ARG A 148 -31.18 -3.65 -49.12
CA ARG A 148 -31.61 -3.95 -47.75
C ARG A 148 -31.06 -5.30 -47.32
N PHE A 149 -30.13 -5.31 -46.35
CA PHE A 149 -29.93 -6.50 -45.53
C PHE A 149 -31.12 -6.58 -44.58
N ALA A 150 -31.99 -7.58 -44.80
CA ALA A 150 -33.04 -7.90 -43.86
C ALA A 150 -32.36 -8.35 -42.55
N SER A 151 -32.58 -7.61 -41.46
CA SER A 151 -32.18 -8.05 -40.14
C SER A 151 -33.08 -9.22 -39.73
N SER A 152 -32.63 -10.45 -39.98
CA SER A 152 -33.11 -11.61 -39.24
C SER A 152 -32.45 -11.53 -37.87
N ILE A 153 -33.22 -11.17 -36.83
CA ILE A 153 -32.83 -11.50 -35.47
C ILE A 153 -33.04 -13.01 -35.37
N ASP A 154 -31.99 -13.77 -35.66
CA ASP A 154 -32.00 -15.19 -35.38
C ASP A 154 -32.04 -15.33 -33.86
N GLN A 155 -33.21 -15.72 -33.33
CA GLN A 155 -33.35 -16.12 -31.94
C GLN A 155 -32.40 -17.30 -31.73
N VAL A 156 -31.27 -17.05 -31.08
CA VAL A 156 -30.45 -18.14 -30.53
C VAL A 156 -31.32 -18.82 -29.48
N ASN A 157 -31.82 -19.99 -29.85
CA ASN A 157 -32.74 -20.79 -29.05
C ASN A 157 -31.96 -21.36 -27.86
N CYS A 158 -31.91 -20.65 -26.73
CA CYS A 158 -31.35 -21.15 -25.49
C CYS A 158 -32.42 -21.89 -24.68
N CYS A 159 -33.01 -22.93 -25.26
CA CYS A 159 -33.75 -23.94 -24.51
C CYS A 159 -32.83 -25.14 -24.35
N ASP A 160 -32.04 -25.14 -23.28
CA ASP A 160 -31.59 -26.34 -22.57
C ASP A 160 -31.14 -25.92 -21.16
N GLN A 161 -32.10 -25.86 -20.23
CA GLN A 161 -31.77 -25.90 -18.80
C GLN A 161 -31.70 -27.38 -18.38
N PRO A 162 -30.55 -27.88 -17.89
CA PRO A 162 -30.56 -29.09 -17.07
C PRO A 162 -31.14 -28.73 -15.70
N SER A 163 -32.23 -29.41 -15.33
CA SER A 163 -32.83 -29.33 -14.00
C SER A 163 -31.84 -29.84 -12.95
N LEU A 164 -31.32 -28.94 -12.12
CA LEU A 164 -30.67 -29.30 -10.86
C LEU A 164 -31.57 -28.85 -9.72
N ALA A 165 -32.49 -29.76 -9.36
CA ALA A 165 -33.10 -29.74 -8.05
C ALA A 165 -32.02 -30.08 -7.02
N THR A 166 -31.61 -29.11 -6.20
CA THR A 166 -30.90 -29.39 -4.95
C THR A 166 -31.90 -29.36 -3.80
N PRO A 167 -32.10 -30.45 -3.04
CA PRO A 167 -32.79 -30.38 -1.76
C PRO A 167 -31.87 -29.70 -0.74
N ASN A 168 -32.40 -28.66 -0.10
CA ASN A 168 -31.84 -28.11 1.14
C ASN A 168 -31.87 -29.19 2.22
N THR A 169 -30.70 -29.64 2.67
CA THR A 169 -30.56 -30.31 3.95
C THR A 169 -29.64 -29.47 4.83
N PHE A 170 -30.27 -28.71 5.73
CA PHE A 170 -29.62 -28.11 6.89
C PHE A 170 -29.00 -29.23 7.73
N LEU A 171 -27.69 -29.16 7.96
CA LEU A 171 -27.03 -29.88 9.04
C LEU A 171 -26.89 -28.93 10.23
N THR A 172 -27.72 -29.15 11.25
CA THR A 172 -27.48 -28.66 12.60
C THR A 172 -26.41 -29.56 13.22
N THR A 173 -25.38 -28.96 13.80
CA THR A 173 -24.36 -29.63 14.61
C THR A 173 -24.75 -29.50 16.08
N ASP A 174 -24.84 -30.64 16.76
CA ASP A 174 -24.61 -30.81 18.20
C ASP A 174 -23.36 -31.70 18.35
#